data_AF-K1XRB1-F1
#
_entry.id   AF-K1XRB1-F1
#
_cell.length_a   1.000
_cell.length_b   1.000
_cell.length_c   1.000
_cell.angle_alpha   90.00
_cell.angle_beta   90.00
_cell.angle_gamma   90.00
#
_symmetry.space_group_name_H-M   'P 1'
#
loop_
_entity.id
_entity.type
_entity.pdbx_description
1 polymer ?
#
loop_
_entity_poly.entity_id
_entity_poly.type
_entity_poly.pdbx_seq_one_letter_code
_entity_poly.pdbx_strand_id
1 'polypeptide(L)'
;MLHQTDSLEFGEKFLNTISGRVLAKDVEGFKRNTLISEEIAKTLVEKNIKELPVRSALRCRSDWGICRLCYGEDLATGDMVKLGEAVGIVAAQAIGEPGTQLTMRTFHMGGVASSRGDITSGLPRVEELFEARLPKSPAALAEIAGKIEIRELEESKQICISSLQDVVEEIKIDKKATLEVQNSDKVHLKQTLATNPDGSEVVATIAGVITVEKNIIKISGRKKFEKIYEVDPRIDLLVKDGEMVEKGTALTEGHIDTKLLLDLKGRDEIERYILNEVQKIYASQGQTIDNKHIEIIIRQMVSKVTVIDPGSSLEYVGGEIIDRSDAEKINAKIQEEKGDLIQYSDCLLGISRVSLKTKSFLSAASFQET
;
A
#
# COMPACT_ATOMS: atom_id res chain seq x y z
N MET A 1 -3.45 -6.69 12.44
CA MET A 1 -4.63 -6.53 13.32
C MET A 1 -5.83 -6.74 12.43
N LEU A 2 -6.81 -7.54 12.87
CA LEU A 2 -8.12 -7.54 12.24
C LEU A 2 -9.02 -6.57 13.01
N HIS A 3 -9.63 -5.62 12.30
CA HIS A 3 -10.55 -4.67 12.91
C HIS A 3 -11.98 -5.15 12.69
N GLN A 4 -12.84 -4.95 13.69
CA GLN A 4 -14.27 -5.28 13.60
C GLN A 4 -14.97 -4.46 12.53
N THR A 5 -14.49 -3.24 12.26
CA THR A 5 -14.96 -2.36 11.20
C THR A 5 -14.84 -3.00 9.83
N ASP A 6 -13.75 -3.73 9.58
CA ASP A 6 -13.50 -4.39 8.31
C ASP A 6 -14.62 -5.41 8.02
N SER A 7 -15.02 -6.23 8.99
CA SER A 7 -16.11 -7.21 8.80
C SER A 7 -17.49 -6.56 8.64
N LEU A 8 -17.76 -5.45 9.34
CA LEU A 8 -19.05 -4.74 9.28
C LEU A 8 -19.30 -4.10 7.92
N GLU A 9 -18.25 -3.65 7.22
CA GLU A 9 -18.36 -3.10 5.87
C GLU A 9 -18.87 -4.11 4.83
N PHE A 10 -18.71 -5.41 5.08
CA PHE A 10 -19.03 -6.48 4.12
C PHE A 10 -20.30 -7.26 4.46
N GLY A 11 -21.01 -6.89 5.52
CA GLY A 11 -22.15 -7.66 6.03
C GLY A 11 -21.78 -9.05 6.57
N GLU A 12 -20.48 -9.34 6.72
CA GLU A 12 -20.00 -10.56 7.35
C GLU A 12 -19.99 -10.40 8.86
N LYS A 13 -20.38 -11.46 9.56
CA LYS A 13 -20.25 -11.49 11.02
C LYS A 13 -18.77 -11.55 11.35
N PHE A 14 -18.29 -10.63 12.21
CA PHE A 14 -16.92 -10.63 12.73
C PHE A 14 -16.47 -12.01 13.24
N LEU A 15 -17.41 -12.80 13.77
CA LEU A 15 -17.23 -14.19 14.18
C LEU A 15 -16.63 -15.07 13.05
N ASN A 16 -17.16 -14.97 11.83
CA ASN A 16 -16.71 -15.79 10.71
C ASN A 16 -15.29 -15.41 10.28
N THR A 17 -14.95 -14.12 10.32
CA THR A 17 -13.63 -13.61 9.93
C THR A 17 -12.52 -14.04 10.91
N ILE A 18 -12.84 -14.18 12.20
CA ILE A 18 -11.86 -14.57 13.23
C ILE A 18 -11.78 -16.08 13.45
N SER A 19 -12.83 -16.83 13.11
CA SER A 19 -12.87 -18.28 13.30
C SER A 19 -11.79 -18.96 12.46
N GLY A 20 -11.13 -19.96 13.05
CA GLY A 20 -10.05 -20.70 12.41
C GLY A 20 -8.73 -19.93 12.22
N ARG A 21 -8.62 -18.72 12.78
CA ARG A 21 -7.35 -17.98 12.86
C ARG A 21 -6.61 -18.29 14.17
N VAL A 22 -5.34 -17.91 14.23
CA VAL A 22 -4.48 -18.14 15.40
C VAL A 22 -4.09 -16.81 16.02
N LEU A 23 -4.15 -16.69 17.35
CA LEU A 23 -3.77 -15.48 18.07
C LEU A 23 -2.28 -15.18 17.95
N ALA A 24 -1.93 -13.93 17.63
CA ALA A 24 -0.57 -13.44 17.55
C ALA A 24 -0.03 -12.94 18.90
N LYS A 25 -0.91 -12.52 19.81
CA LYS A 25 -0.61 -12.04 21.17
C LYS A 25 -1.63 -12.62 22.16
N ASP A 26 -1.31 -12.55 23.45
CA ASP A 26 -2.25 -12.91 24.52
C ASP A 26 -3.41 -11.90 24.54
N VAL A 27 -4.65 -12.39 24.61
CA VAL A 27 -5.86 -11.56 24.59
C VAL A 27 -6.91 -12.20 25.51
N GLU A 28 -7.44 -11.42 26.45
CA GLU A 28 -8.65 -11.76 27.21
C GLU A 28 -8.63 -13.16 27.90
N GLY A 29 -7.46 -13.59 28.36
CA GLY A 29 -7.24 -14.88 29.03
C GLY A 29 -6.80 -16.02 28.10
N PHE A 30 -6.81 -15.81 26.78
CA PHE A 30 -6.27 -16.73 25.79
C PHE A 30 -4.80 -16.40 25.51
N LYS A 31 -3.97 -17.45 25.46
CA LYS A 31 -2.54 -17.31 25.20
C LYS A 31 -2.27 -17.12 23.70
N ARG A 32 -1.12 -16.53 23.40
CA ARG A 32 -0.54 -16.46 22.06
C ARG A 32 -0.44 -17.87 21.46
N ASN A 33 -0.68 -17.96 20.16
CA ASN A 33 -0.70 -19.19 19.36
C ASN A 33 -1.90 -20.12 19.62
N THR A 34 -2.91 -19.69 20.36
CA THR A 34 -4.17 -20.41 20.47
C THR A 34 -4.97 -20.30 19.16
N LEU A 35 -5.49 -21.44 18.68
CA LEU A 35 -6.44 -21.49 17.57
C LEU A 35 -7.81 -21.00 18.06
N ILE A 36 -8.41 -20.08 17.31
CA ILE A 36 -9.72 -19.52 17.60
C ILE A 36 -10.76 -20.47 17.03
N SER A 37 -11.25 -21.40 17.84
CA SER A 37 -12.45 -22.18 17.51
C SER A 37 -13.70 -21.30 17.55
N GLU A 38 -14.81 -21.81 17.01
CA GLU A 38 -16.10 -21.10 17.01
C GLU A 38 -16.55 -20.69 18.43
N GLU A 39 -16.28 -21.51 19.45
CA GLU A 39 -16.60 -21.21 20.85
C GLU A 39 -15.77 -20.04 21.40
N ILE A 40 -14.47 -20.03 21.09
CA ILE A 40 -13.57 -18.94 21.47
C ILE A 40 -13.97 -17.66 20.73
N ALA A 41 -14.31 -17.77 19.44
CA ALA A 41 -14.78 -16.66 18.63
C ALA A 41 -16.05 -16.01 19.24
N LYS A 42 -17.05 -16.82 19.63
CA LYS A 42 -18.25 -16.33 20.32
C LYS A 42 -17.92 -15.58 21.60
N THR A 43 -17.05 -16.16 22.43
CA THR A 43 -16.60 -15.53 23.69
C THR A 43 -15.91 -14.18 23.44
N LEU A 44 -15.07 -14.09 22.41
CA LEU A 44 -14.37 -12.85 22.05
C LEU A 44 -15.33 -11.78 21.51
N VAL A 45 -16.35 -12.19 20.75
CA VAL A 45 -17.39 -11.29 20.22
C VAL A 45 -18.29 -10.77 21.34
N GLU A 46 -18.70 -11.62 22.30
CA GLU A 46 -19.49 -11.23 23.47
C GLU A 46 -18.77 -10.18 24.34
N LYS A 47 -17.43 -10.24 24.38
CA LYS A 47 -16.59 -9.25 25.05
C LYS A 47 -16.44 -7.91 24.30
N ASN A 48 -17.09 -7.73 23.14
CA ASN A 48 -17.04 -6.50 22.32
C ASN A 48 -15.62 -6.04 21.96
N ILE A 49 -14.74 -6.99 21.60
CA ILE A 49 -13.38 -6.68 21.16
C ILE A 49 -13.43 -6.05 19.76
N LYS A 50 -12.95 -4.81 19.66
CA LYS A 50 -12.90 -4.05 18.39
C LYS A 50 -11.76 -4.46 17.47
N GLU A 51 -10.64 -4.93 18.04
CA GLU A 51 -9.45 -5.28 17.27
C GLU A 51 -8.81 -6.54 17.82
N LEU A 52 -8.46 -7.47 16.93
CA LEU A 52 -7.86 -8.75 17.32
C LEU A 52 -6.48 -8.93 16.65
N PRO A 53 -5.40 -9.11 17.44
CA PRO A 53 -4.10 -9.48 16.90
C PRO A 53 -4.10 -10.95 16.49
N VAL A 54 -4.41 -11.24 15.23
CA VAL A 54 -4.29 -12.58 14.65
C VAL A 54 -3.02 -12.72 13.80
N ARG A 55 -2.57 -13.97 13.64
CA ARG A 55 -1.57 -14.33 12.64
C ARG A 55 -2.23 -14.39 11.26
N SER A 56 -1.44 -14.05 10.24
CA SER A 56 -1.86 -13.99 8.84
C SER A 56 -0.77 -14.56 7.94
N ALA A 57 -1.17 -15.06 6.77
CA ALA A 57 -0.26 -15.49 5.73
C ALA A 57 0.66 -14.34 5.27
N LEU A 58 0.16 -13.10 5.21
CA LEU A 58 0.88 -11.91 4.73
C LEU A 58 2.17 -11.61 5.53
N ARG A 59 2.15 -11.93 6.83
CA ARG A 59 3.26 -11.68 7.76
C ARG A 59 4.05 -12.94 8.11
N CYS A 60 3.83 -14.04 7.40
CA CYS A 60 4.58 -15.26 7.59
C CYS A 60 6.02 -15.08 7.08
N ARG A 61 7.01 -15.38 7.93
CA ARG A 61 8.45 -15.28 7.62
C ARG A 61 9.06 -16.57 7.07
N SER A 62 8.25 -17.60 6.82
CA SER A 62 8.74 -18.84 6.21
C SER A 62 9.25 -18.58 4.80
N ASP A 63 10.46 -19.08 4.52
CA ASP A 63 11.15 -18.91 3.24
C ASP A 63 10.39 -19.50 2.06
N TRP A 64 9.87 -20.71 2.25
CA TRP A 64 9.10 -21.43 1.26
C TRP A 64 7.80 -21.90 1.90
N GLY A 65 6.67 -21.42 1.37
CA GLY A 65 5.35 -21.71 1.89
C GLY A 65 4.95 -20.90 3.13
N ILE A 66 4.03 -21.46 3.92
CA ILE A 66 3.36 -20.79 5.03
C ILE A 66 3.42 -21.69 6.26
N CYS A 67 3.79 -21.15 7.41
CA CYS A 67 3.75 -21.93 8.63
C CYS A 67 2.30 -22.22 9.04
N ARG A 68 2.08 -23.39 9.63
CA ARG A 68 0.80 -23.85 10.18
C ARG A 68 0.09 -22.80 11.04
N LEU A 69 0.84 -22.05 11.86
CA LEU A 69 0.27 -21.03 12.75
C LEU A 69 -0.20 -19.77 12.01
N CYS A 70 0.37 -19.44 10.85
CA CYS A 70 -0.06 -18.29 10.07
C CYS A 70 -1.26 -18.61 9.17
N TYR A 71 -1.43 -19.87 8.78
CA TYR A 71 -2.60 -20.34 8.04
C TYR A 71 -3.79 -20.60 8.99
N GLY A 72 -3.55 -21.36 10.06
CA GLY A 72 -4.57 -21.70 11.06
C GLY A 72 -5.34 -22.98 10.74
N GLU A 73 -6.66 -22.88 10.73
CA GLU A 73 -7.61 -23.96 10.45
C GLU A 73 -7.70 -24.28 8.96
N ASP A 74 -7.73 -25.56 8.64
CA ASP A 74 -8.14 -26.07 7.33
C ASP A 74 -9.68 -26.05 7.26
N LEU A 75 -10.21 -25.27 6.33
CA LEU A 75 -11.65 -25.06 6.17
C LEU A 75 -12.40 -26.33 5.74
N ALA A 76 -11.72 -27.31 5.16
CA ALA A 76 -12.34 -28.57 4.76
C ALA A 76 -12.52 -29.53 5.93
N THR A 77 -11.59 -29.53 6.88
CA THR A 77 -11.57 -30.50 7.99
C THR A 77 -12.02 -29.91 9.33
N GLY A 78 -11.92 -28.59 9.51
CA GLY A 78 -12.20 -27.91 10.77
C GLY A 78 -11.07 -28.04 11.81
N ASP A 79 -10.04 -28.85 11.50
CA ASP A 79 -8.84 -28.98 12.31
C ASP A 79 -7.76 -28.02 11.80
N MET A 80 -6.69 -27.80 12.56
CA MET A 80 -5.60 -27.01 12.02
C MET A 80 -4.86 -27.75 10.87
N VAL A 81 -4.32 -26.99 9.90
CA VAL A 81 -3.65 -27.58 8.73
C VAL A 81 -2.52 -28.52 9.09
N LYS A 82 -2.56 -29.69 8.47
CA LYS A 82 -1.45 -30.64 8.49
C LYS A 82 -0.24 -30.05 7.77
N LEU A 83 0.95 -30.45 8.22
CA LEU A 83 2.19 -30.08 7.54
C LEU A 83 2.25 -30.80 6.19
N GLY A 84 2.64 -30.06 5.14
CA GLY A 84 2.68 -30.57 3.77
C GLY A 84 1.43 -30.27 2.94
N GLU A 85 0.40 -29.64 3.53
CA GLU A 85 -0.82 -29.28 2.80
C GLU A 85 -0.54 -28.22 1.72
N ALA A 86 -1.12 -28.40 0.53
CA ALA A 86 -0.87 -27.54 -0.63
C ALA A 86 -1.78 -26.30 -0.61
N VAL A 87 -1.71 -25.51 0.45
CA VAL A 87 -2.60 -24.36 0.72
C VAL A 87 -2.66 -23.31 -0.39
N GLY A 88 -1.59 -23.20 -1.20
CA GLY A 88 -1.58 -22.32 -2.38
C GLY A 88 -2.50 -22.78 -3.50
N ILE A 89 -2.56 -24.09 -3.76
CA ILE A 89 -3.46 -24.69 -4.76
C ILE A 89 -4.91 -24.55 -4.28
N VAL A 90 -5.15 -24.86 -3.01
CA VAL A 90 -6.48 -24.71 -2.38
C VAL A 90 -6.97 -23.26 -2.48
N ALA A 91 -6.11 -22.29 -2.18
CA ALA A 91 -6.44 -20.87 -2.30
C ALA A 91 -6.75 -20.45 -3.75
N ALA A 92 -5.94 -20.90 -4.71
CA ALA A 92 -6.17 -20.60 -6.12
C ALA A 92 -7.50 -21.18 -6.62
N GLN A 93 -7.84 -22.41 -6.24
CA GLN A 93 -9.11 -23.05 -6.58
C GLN A 93 -10.31 -22.34 -5.93
N ALA A 94 -10.21 -22.01 -4.64
CA ALA A 94 -11.26 -21.33 -3.88
C ALA A 94 -11.62 -19.94 -4.46
N ILE A 95 -10.69 -19.30 -5.17
CA ILE A 95 -10.91 -18.02 -5.85
C ILE A 95 -11.34 -18.24 -7.30
N GLY A 96 -10.67 -19.15 -8.01
CA GLY A 96 -10.86 -19.39 -9.44
C GLY A 96 -12.19 -20.03 -9.78
N GLU A 97 -12.61 -21.07 -9.05
CA GLU A 97 -13.88 -21.77 -9.34
C GLU A 97 -15.09 -20.84 -9.22
N PRO A 98 -15.29 -20.11 -8.09
CA PRO A 98 -16.36 -19.13 -8.03
C PRO A 98 -16.19 -18.04 -9.08
N GLY A 99 -14.96 -17.60 -9.35
CA GLY A 99 -14.65 -16.60 -10.38
C GLY A 99 -15.19 -16.95 -11.77
N THR A 100 -15.02 -18.21 -12.20
CA THR A 100 -15.58 -18.69 -13.49
C THR A 100 -17.12 -18.71 -13.50
N GLN A 101 -17.76 -18.86 -12.34
CA GLN A 101 -19.21 -18.76 -12.24
C GLN A 101 -19.68 -17.28 -12.30
N LEU A 102 -18.87 -16.35 -11.76
CA LEU A 102 -19.17 -14.91 -11.79
C LEU A 102 -19.25 -14.38 -13.22
N THR A 103 -18.31 -14.79 -14.10
CA THR A 103 -18.32 -14.34 -15.49
C THR A 103 -19.59 -14.74 -16.20
N MET A 104 -20.08 -15.97 -16.02
CA MET A 104 -21.35 -16.40 -16.60
C MET A 104 -22.54 -15.57 -16.10
N ARG A 105 -22.63 -15.24 -14.80
CA ARG A 105 -23.74 -14.45 -14.25
C ARG A 105 -23.72 -12.98 -14.69
N THR A 106 -22.53 -12.38 -14.80
CA THR A 106 -22.36 -10.95 -15.11
C THR A 106 -22.87 -10.61 -16.53
N PHE A 107 -22.66 -11.49 -17.52
CA PHE A 107 -23.13 -11.28 -18.89
C PHE A 107 -24.65 -11.30 -19.04
N HIS A 108 -25.38 -11.95 -18.14
CA HIS A 108 -26.84 -12.03 -18.20
C HIS A 108 -27.55 -10.86 -17.51
N MET A 109 -26.90 -10.15 -16.59
CA MET A 109 -27.43 -8.95 -15.93
C MET A 109 -27.06 -7.64 -16.63
N GLY A 110 -26.09 -7.65 -17.55
CA GLY A 110 -25.56 -6.44 -18.22
C GLY A 110 -26.54 -5.66 -19.11
N GLY A 111 -27.78 -6.13 -19.28
CA GLY A 111 -28.82 -5.44 -20.06
C GLY A 111 -29.66 -4.41 -19.29
N VAL A 112 -29.60 -4.41 -17.95
CA VAL A 112 -30.40 -3.48 -17.12
C VAL A 112 -29.48 -2.44 -16.51
N ALA A 113 -29.17 -1.41 -17.30
CA ALA A 113 -28.46 -0.23 -16.85
C ALA A 113 -29.22 0.41 -15.67
N SER A 114 -28.77 0.15 -14.45
CA SER A 114 -29.10 0.99 -13.30
C SER A 114 -28.05 2.09 -13.23
N SER A 115 -28.36 3.14 -13.99
CA SER A 115 -27.88 4.52 -14.10
C SER A 115 -27.04 5.18 -12.99
N ARG A 116 -26.07 4.51 -12.35
CA ARG A 116 -25.01 5.13 -11.51
C ARG A 116 -23.92 4.19 -10.97
N GLY A 117 -24.04 2.86 -11.10
CA GLY A 117 -23.02 1.91 -10.62
C GLY A 117 -22.09 1.43 -11.74
N ASP A 118 -20.78 1.54 -11.51
CA ASP A 118 -19.73 1.09 -12.43
C ASP A 118 -19.82 -0.44 -12.68
N ILE A 119 -20.06 -0.82 -13.94
CA ILE A 119 -20.23 -2.20 -14.44
C ILE A 119 -18.94 -3.04 -14.26
N THR A 120 -17.82 -2.42 -13.87
CA THR A 120 -16.57 -3.11 -13.57
C THR A 120 -16.62 -4.00 -12.32
N SER A 121 -17.70 -4.03 -11.54
CA SER A 121 -17.84 -4.78 -10.28
C SER A 121 -17.82 -6.33 -10.36
N GLY A 122 -17.34 -6.90 -11.46
CA GLY A 122 -17.29 -8.35 -11.72
C GLY A 122 -15.88 -8.96 -11.63
N LEU A 123 -15.71 -10.15 -12.21
CA LEU A 123 -14.39 -10.79 -12.33
C LEU A 123 -13.33 -9.90 -13.03
N PRO A 124 -13.64 -9.07 -14.06
CA PRO A 124 -12.63 -8.23 -14.69
C PRO A 124 -11.90 -7.29 -13.72
N ARG A 125 -12.56 -6.87 -12.64
CA ARG A 125 -11.92 -6.06 -11.60
C ARG A 125 -11.06 -6.89 -10.65
N VAL A 126 -11.46 -8.11 -10.33
CA VAL A 126 -10.61 -9.05 -9.58
C VAL A 126 -9.32 -9.34 -10.36
N GLU A 127 -9.43 -9.56 -11.68
CA GLU A 127 -8.28 -9.71 -12.58
C GLU A 127 -7.41 -8.45 -12.61
N GLU A 128 -8.01 -7.26 -12.70
CA GLU A 128 -7.31 -5.99 -12.67
C GLU A 128 -6.49 -5.80 -11.38
N LEU A 129 -7.08 -6.16 -10.23
CA LEU A 129 -6.42 -6.13 -8.92
C LEU A 129 -5.27 -7.12 -8.85
N PHE A 130 -5.51 -8.40 -9.18
CA PHE A 130 -4.47 -9.44 -9.10
C PHE A 130 -3.36 -9.30 -10.14
N GLU A 131 -3.60 -8.59 -11.24
CA GLU A 131 -2.57 -8.23 -12.21
C GLU A 131 -1.91 -6.86 -11.95
N ALA A 132 -2.29 -6.18 -10.86
CA ALA A 132 -1.80 -4.84 -10.52
C ALA A 132 -1.87 -3.86 -11.72
N ARG A 133 -2.98 -3.92 -12.46
CA ARG A 133 -3.25 -3.07 -13.62
C ARG A 133 -3.80 -1.72 -13.18
N LEU A 134 -3.62 -0.72 -14.04
CA LEU A 134 -4.23 0.60 -13.85
C LEU A 134 -5.74 0.47 -14.02
N PRO A 135 -6.54 1.01 -13.10
CA PRO A 135 -7.98 0.97 -13.22
C PRO A 135 -8.49 1.81 -14.38
N LYS A 136 -9.59 1.36 -14.98
CA LYS A 136 -10.28 2.08 -16.07
C LYS A 136 -10.84 3.43 -15.62
N SER A 137 -11.33 3.50 -14.38
CA SER A 137 -11.84 4.71 -13.75
C SER A 137 -11.07 4.98 -12.46
N PRO A 138 -9.90 5.64 -12.53
CA PRO A 138 -9.06 5.88 -11.36
C PRO A 138 -9.66 6.95 -10.45
N ALA A 139 -9.73 6.66 -9.15
CA ALA A 139 -9.97 7.68 -8.13
C ALA A 139 -8.73 8.57 -7.97
N ALA A 140 -8.94 9.88 -7.84
CA ALA A 140 -7.85 10.80 -7.50
C ALA A 140 -7.43 10.59 -6.03
N LEU A 141 -6.13 10.40 -5.78
CA LEU A 141 -5.58 10.24 -4.43
C LEU A 141 -4.80 11.49 -4.00
N ALA A 142 -4.92 11.85 -2.73
CA ALA A 142 -4.12 12.90 -2.12
C ALA A 142 -2.64 12.49 -2.04
N GLU A 143 -1.76 13.17 -2.77
CA GLU A 143 -0.31 12.92 -2.74
C GLU A 143 0.35 13.59 -1.53
N ILE A 144 -0.31 14.61 -0.98
CA ILE A 144 0.12 15.36 0.19
C ILE A 144 -1.01 15.40 1.21
N ALA A 145 -0.64 15.38 2.50
CA ALA A 145 -1.58 15.67 3.57
C ALA A 145 -1.80 17.19 3.65
N GLY A 146 -3.01 17.64 3.96
CA GLY A 146 -3.30 19.07 4.03
C GLY A 146 -4.78 19.40 4.05
N LYS A 147 -5.07 20.70 3.97
CA LYS A 147 -6.44 21.22 3.91
C LYS A 147 -6.91 21.29 2.46
N ILE A 148 -8.11 20.80 2.22
CA ILE A 148 -8.77 20.85 0.92
C ILE A 148 -9.43 22.21 0.69
N GLU A 149 -9.28 22.72 -0.53
CA GLU A 149 -10.03 23.83 -1.11
C GLU A 149 -10.61 23.35 -2.45
N ILE A 150 -11.93 23.36 -2.58
CA ILE A 150 -12.61 22.94 -3.82
C ILE A 150 -12.98 24.19 -4.62
N ARG A 151 -12.57 24.23 -5.88
CA ARG A 151 -12.89 25.29 -6.84
C ARG A 151 -13.71 24.72 -7.99
N GLU A 152 -14.87 25.28 -8.23
CA GLU A 152 -15.70 24.95 -9.39
C GLU A 152 -15.34 25.88 -10.56
N LEU A 153 -14.89 25.30 -11.67
CA LEU A 153 -14.66 25.99 -12.94
C LEU A 153 -15.76 25.60 -13.94
N GLU A 154 -15.89 26.34 -15.04
CA GLU A 154 -16.97 26.12 -16.03
C GLU A 154 -16.95 24.70 -16.63
N GLU A 155 -15.76 24.11 -16.83
CA GLU A 155 -15.60 22.78 -17.45
C GLU A 155 -15.00 21.71 -16.52
N SER A 156 -14.54 22.06 -15.31
CA SER A 156 -13.89 21.13 -14.39
C SER A 156 -14.07 21.50 -12.92
N LYS A 157 -13.92 20.50 -12.04
CA LYS A 157 -13.75 20.73 -10.60
C LYS A 157 -12.27 20.62 -10.28
N GLN A 158 -11.73 21.61 -9.57
CA GLN A 158 -10.36 21.58 -9.06
C GLN A 158 -10.36 21.34 -7.57
N ILE A 159 -9.58 20.35 -7.13
CA ILE A 159 -9.31 20.09 -5.72
C ILE A 159 -7.89 20.56 -5.45
N CYS A 160 -7.74 21.58 -4.61
CA CYS A 160 -6.44 22.05 -4.17
C CYS A 160 -6.19 21.55 -2.75
N ILE A 161 -5.08 20.84 -2.54
CA ILE A 161 -4.61 20.46 -1.21
C ILE A 161 -3.47 21.41 -0.85
N SER A 162 -3.59 22.06 0.30
CA SER A 162 -2.55 22.96 0.81
C SER A 162 -1.98 22.47 2.14
N SER A 163 -0.65 22.45 2.22
CA SER A 163 0.11 22.09 3.42
C SER A 163 1.15 23.14 3.72
N LEU A 164 1.28 23.53 4.99
CA LEU A 164 2.39 24.35 5.48
C LEU A 164 3.42 23.41 6.11
N GLN A 165 4.62 23.33 5.52
CA GLN A 165 5.71 22.50 6.05
C GLN A 165 6.91 23.38 6.40
N ASP A 166 7.59 23.05 7.50
CA ASP A 166 8.88 23.64 7.85
C ASP A 166 9.95 22.98 6.98
N VAL A 167 10.63 23.77 6.14
CA VAL A 167 11.64 23.30 5.20
C VAL A 167 12.97 23.97 5.53
N VAL A 168 14.03 23.17 5.47
CA VAL A 168 15.41 23.67 5.50
C VAL A 168 15.96 23.57 4.07
N GLU A 169 16.19 24.71 3.44
CA GLU A 169 16.77 24.78 2.10
C GLU A 169 18.27 25.05 2.21
N GLU A 170 19.08 24.17 1.63
CA GLU A 170 20.54 24.32 1.60
C GLU A 170 20.99 24.92 0.26
N ILE A 171 21.61 26.10 0.32
CA ILE A 171 22.15 26.78 -0.84
C ILE A 171 23.68 26.76 -0.75
N LYS A 172 24.32 26.12 -1.74
CA LYS A 172 25.78 26.11 -1.86
C LYS A 172 26.27 27.43 -2.45
N ILE A 173 27.32 27.99 -1.86
CA ILE A 173 27.89 29.26 -2.26
C ILE A 173 29.37 29.08 -2.63
N ASP A 174 29.83 29.85 -3.63
CA ASP A 174 31.23 29.87 -4.01
C ASP A 174 32.13 30.55 -2.96
N LYS A 175 33.35 30.04 -2.80
CA LYS A 175 34.31 30.47 -1.75
C LYS A 175 34.71 31.96 -1.79
N LYS A 176 34.38 32.68 -2.86
CA LYS A 176 34.70 34.11 -3.07
C LYS A 176 33.45 35.01 -3.11
N ALA A 177 32.27 34.48 -2.81
CA ALA A 177 31.06 35.27 -2.79
C ALA A 177 31.04 36.26 -1.60
N THR A 178 30.51 37.46 -1.82
CA THR A 178 30.25 38.42 -0.75
C THR A 178 28.87 38.14 -0.14
N LEU A 179 28.85 37.80 1.15
CA LEU A 179 27.63 37.57 1.91
C LEU A 179 27.00 38.90 2.33
N GLU A 180 25.71 39.09 2.06
CA GLU A 180 24.96 40.29 2.45
C GLU A 180 24.16 40.10 3.75
N VAL A 181 24.07 38.86 4.25
CA VAL A 181 23.28 38.47 5.43
C VAL A 181 24.14 37.88 6.55
N GLN A 182 23.76 38.12 7.81
CA GLN A 182 24.43 37.59 9.00
C GLN A 182 23.76 36.29 9.49
N ASN A 183 24.49 35.54 10.33
CA ASN A 183 23.98 34.31 10.92
C ASN A 183 22.81 34.62 11.87
N SER A 184 21.71 33.87 11.76
CA SER A 184 20.42 34.09 12.44
C SER A 184 19.57 35.28 11.97
N ASP A 185 19.91 35.90 10.83
CA ASP A 185 19.05 36.93 10.24
C ASP A 185 17.73 36.36 9.72
N LYS A 186 16.66 37.14 9.88
CA LYS A 186 15.36 36.87 9.28
C LYS A 186 15.35 37.44 7.87
N VAL A 187 15.10 36.59 6.89
CA VAL A 187 15.01 37.00 5.49
C VAL A 187 13.60 36.90 4.94
N HIS A 188 13.28 37.83 4.05
CA HIS A 188 12.05 37.83 3.28
C HIS A 188 12.23 37.13 1.93
N LEU A 189 11.13 36.74 1.32
CA LEU A 189 11.12 36.07 0.02
C LEU A 189 11.73 36.98 -1.06
N LYS A 190 12.64 36.45 -1.89
CA LYS A 190 13.46 37.15 -2.90
C LYS A 190 14.49 38.15 -2.36
N GLN A 191 14.80 38.13 -1.08
CA GLN A 191 15.90 38.94 -0.54
C GLN A 191 17.25 38.38 -1.00
N THR A 192 18.17 39.26 -1.41
CA THR A 192 19.54 38.88 -1.80
C THR A 192 20.32 38.43 -0.57
N LEU A 193 20.98 37.26 -0.69
CA LEU A 193 21.71 36.59 0.38
C LEU A 193 23.22 36.69 0.17
N ALA A 194 23.66 36.51 -1.08
CA ALA A 194 25.06 36.57 -1.47
C ALA A 194 25.21 36.95 -2.94
N THR A 195 26.30 37.61 -3.27
CA THR A 195 26.66 37.96 -4.65
C THR A 195 27.92 37.20 -5.04
N ASN A 196 27.81 36.36 -6.07
CA ASN A 196 28.94 35.58 -6.58
C ASN A 196 29.89 36.47 -7.41
N PRO A 197 31.18 36.08 -7.56
CA PRO A 197 32.14 36.83 -8.35
C PRO A 197 31.76 37.02 -9.83
N ASP A 198 30.93 36.11 -10.38
CA ASP A 198 30.40 36.16 -11.74
C ASP A 198 29.21 37.15 -11.89
N GLY A 199 28.81 37.83 -10.82
CA GLY A 199 27.68 38.76 -10.81
C GLY A 199 26.32 38.10 -10.67
N SER A 200 26.26 36.79 -10.39
CA SER A 200 25.02 36.09 -10.05
C SER A 200 24.63 36.33 -8.58
N GLU A 201 23.40 36.79 -8.37
CA GLU A 201 22.83 36.99 -7.04
C GLU A 201 22.12 35.72 -6.56
N VAL A 202 22.44 35.31 -5.33
CA VAL A 202 21.76 34.23 -4.63
C VAL A 202 20.61 34.85 -3.83
N VAL A 203 19.37 34.57 -4.25
CA VAL A 203 18.16 35.10 -3.61
C VAL A 203 17.49 34.05 -2.73
N ALA A 204 16.80 34.51 -1.68
CA ALA A 204 16.04 33.66 -0.78
C ALA A 204 14.76 33.11 -1.45
N THR A 205 14.67 31.80 -1.60
CA THR A 205 13.47 31.10 -2.11
C THR A 205 12.34 31.06 -1.07
N ILE A 206 12.68 31.11 0.23
CA ILE A 206 11.74 31.00 1.35
C ILE A 206 12.00 32.09 2.40
N ALA A 207 10.93 32.55 3.06
CA ALA A 207 11.05 33.42 4.21
C ALA A 207 11.38 32.58 5.45
N GLY A 208 12.43 32.96 6.19
CA GLY A 208 12.95 32.12 7.24
C GLY A 208 14.14 32.71 7.99
N VAL A 209 14.69 31.90 8.88
CA VAL A 209 15.93 32.23 9.61
C VAL A 209 17.10 31.58 8.89
N ILE A 210 18.14 32.36 8.67
CA ILE A 210 19.35 31.88 8.01
C ILE A 210 20.34 31.32 9.04
N THR A 211 20.88 30.15 8.75
CA THR A 211 22.08 29.63 9.38
C THR A 211 23.20 29.58 8.34
N VAL A 212 24.28 30.34 8.57
CA VAL A 212 25.43 30.37 7.66
C VAL A 212 26.51 29.42 8.18
N GLU A 213 26.76 28.35 7.43
CA GLU A 213 27.95 27.52 7.57
C GLU A 213 28.92 27.86 6.42
N LYS A 214 30.24 27.76 6.64
CA LYS A 214 31.33 28.29 5.77
C LYS A 214 31.04 28.41 4.26
N ASN A 215 30.40 27.41 3.65
CA ASN A 215 30.08 27.36 2.21
C ASN A 215 28.61 27.04 1.90
N ILE A 216 27.75 26.98 2.91
CA ILE A 216 26.33 26.57 2.80
C ILE A 216 25.48 27.53 3.62
N ILE A 217 24.54 28.20 2.96
CA ILE A 217 23.46 28.94 3.63
C ILE A 217 22.29 27.96 3.79
N LYS A 218 21.89 27.71 5.04
CA LYS A 218 20.67 26.95 5.37
C LYS A 218 19.58 27.94 5.72
N ILE A 219 18.50 27.96 4.97
CA ILE A 219 17.33 28.78 5.29
C ILE A 219 16.29 27.87 5.93
N SER A 220 15.92 28.13 7.18
CA SER A 220 14.84 27.42 7.88
C SER A 220 13.58 28.26 7.85
N GLY A 221 12.57 27.84 7.09
CA GLY A 221 11.36 28.62 6.86
C GLY A 221 10.11 27.76 6.62
N ARG A 222 8.94 28.40 6.62
CA ARG A 222 7.68 27.74 6.29
C ARG A 222 7.39 27.90 4.81
N LYS A 223 7.30 26.78 4.09
CA LYS A 223 6.90 26.76 2.68
C LYS A 223 5.48 26.22 2.57
N LYS A 224 4.63 26.92 1.83
CA LYS A 224 3.32 26.42 1.43
C LYS A 224 3.50 25.51 0.23
N PHE A 225 3.12 24.24 0.39
CA PHE A 225 3.01 23.28 -0.70
C PHE A 225 1.55 23.19 -1.10
N GLU A 226 1.29 23.33 -2.40
CA GLU A 226 -0.03 23.17 -2.98
C GLU A 226 0.05 22.13 -4.08
N LYS A 227 -0.94 21.23 -4.10
CA LYS A 227 -1.12 20.26 -5.17
C LYS A 227 -2.55 20.38 -5.67
N ILE A 228 -2.69 20.58 -6.98
CA ILE A 228 -3.97 20.77 -7.65
C ILE A 228 -4.31 19.49 -8.42
N TYR A 229 -5.54 19.04 -8.26
CA TYR A 229 -6.12 17.90 -8.97
C TYR A 229 -7.28 18.41 -9.83
N GLU A 230 -7.25 18.09 -11.12
CA GLU A 230 -8.35 18.36 -12.04
C GLU A 230 -9.23 17.13 -12.14
N VAL A 231 -10.52 17.32 -11.89
CA VAL A 231 -11.52 16.25 -11.83
C VAL A 231 -12.68 16.59 -12.75
N ASP A 232 -13.19 15.59 -13.47
CA ASP A 232 -14.40 15.71 -14.27
C ASP A 232 -15.59 16.09 -13.37
N PRO A 233 -16.38 17.11 -13.73
CA PRO A 233 -17.48 17.61 -12.88
C PRO A 233 -18.58 16.56 -12.63
N ARG A 234 -18.67 15.50 -13.45
CA ARG A 234 -19.63 14.40 -13.33
C ARG A 234 -19.27 13.39 -12.26
N ILE A 235 -18.01 13.35 -11.82
CA ILE A 235 -17.55 12.43 -10.79
C ILE A 235 -17.90 13.01 -9.41
N ASP A 236 -18.48 12.18 -8.56
CA ASP A 236 -18.83 12.56 -7.19
C ASP A 236 -17.57 12.67 -6.32
N LEU A 237 -17.52 13.69 -5.47
CA LEU A 237 -16.41 13.93 -4.54
C LEU A 237 -16.67 13.21 -3.21
N LEU A 238 -15.65 12.54 -2.68
CA LEU A 238 -15.72 11.87 -1.37
C LEU A 238 -15.36 12.81 -0.21
N VAL A 239 -14.78 13.96 -0.53
CA VAL A 239 -14.25 14.94 0.42
C VAL A 239 -15.01 16.25 0.36
N LYS A 240 -14.98 17.01 1.45
CA LYS A 240 -15.66 18.31 1.58
C LYS A 240 -14.68 19.48 1.56
N ASP A 241 -15.19 20.64 1.17
CA ASP A 241 -14.40 21.87 1.22
C ASP A 241 -13.99 22.20 2.67
N GLY A 242 -12.71 22.52 2.84
CA GLY A 242 -12.10 22.79 4.15
C GLY A 242 -11.75 21.56 5.00
N GLU A 243 -11.99 20.34 4.50
CA GLU A 243 -11.63 19.09 5.18
C GLU A 243 -10.09 18.91 5.23
N MET A 244 -9.60 18.31 6.33
CA MET A 244 -8.20 17.91 6.46
C MET A 244 -8.06 16.46 6.01
N VAL A 245 -7.15 16.20 5.08
CA VAL A 245 -6.90 14.85 4.56
C VAL A 245 -5.46 14.42 4.77
N GLU A 246 -5.28 13.11 4.92
CA GLU A 246 -3.98 12.47 4.96
C GLU A 246 -3.52 12.07 3.55
N LYS A 247 -2.22 11.75 3.45
CA LYS A 247 -1.63 11.24 2.21
C LYS A 247 -2.24 9.87 1.86
N GLY A 248 -2.68 9.72 0.61
CA GLY A 248 -3.32 8.53 0.06
C GLY A 248 -4.83 8.45 0.29
N THR A 249 -5.48 9.50 0.79
CA THR A 249 -6.94 9.56 0.87
C THR A 249 -7.54 9.72 -0.53
N ALA A 250 -8.61 8.95 -0.82
CA ALA A 250 -9.37 9.09 -2.05
C ALA A 250 -10.21 10.37 -2.03
N LEU A 251 -10.05 11.21 -3.05
CA LEU A 251 -10.72 12.50 -3.19
C LEU A 251 -12.03 12.37 -3.98
N THR A 252 -12.08 11.42 -4.91
CA THR A 252 -13.19 11.21 -5.85
C THR A 252 -13.67 9.78 -5.79
N GLU A 253 -14.92 9.54 -6.20
CA GLU A 253 -15.39 8.20 -6.47
C GLU A 253 -14.58 7.54 -7.60
N GLY A 254 -14.35 6.23 -7.49
CA GLY A 254 -13.59 5.45 -8.47
C GLY A 254 -12.71 4.39 -7.83
N HIS A 255 -11.95 3.71 -8.67
CA HIS A 255 -11.05 2.63 -8.27
C HIS A 255 -9.67 3.17 -7.95
N ILE A 256 -9.07 2.72 -6.85
CA ILE A 256 -7.75 3.18 -6.44
C ILE A 256 -6.68 2.53 -7.31
N ASP A 257 -5.74 3.34 -7.81
CA ASP A 257 -4.50 2.83 -8.40
C ASP A 257 -3.61 2.24 -7.30
N THR A 258 -3.44 0.91 -7.36
CA THR A 258 -2.66 0.15 -6.38
C THR A 258 -1.18 0.51 -6.37
N LYS A 259 -0.60 0.95 -7.49
CA LYS A 259 0.81 1.37 -7.54
C LYS A 259 1.01 2.71 -6.88
N LEU A 260 0.16 3.68 -7.21
CA LEU A 260 0.18 4.98 -6.52
C LEU A 260 -0.07 4.81 -5.02
N LEU A 261 -1.00 3.93 -4.62
CA LEU A 261 -1.25 3.64 -3.21
C LEU A 261 0.00 3.09 -2.49
N LEU A 262 0.87 2.33 -3.18
CA LEU A 262 2.12 1.80 -2.63
C LEU A 262 3.06 2.92 -2.24
N ASP A 263 3.25 3.85 -3.16
CA ASP A 263 4.17 4.97 -3.00
C ASP A 263 3.65 5.97 -1.95
N LEU A 264 2.33 6.04 -1.78
CA LEU A 264 1.70 6.98 -0.86
C LEU A 264 1.58 6.45 0.57
N LYS A 265 1.01 5.25 0.76
CA LYS A 265 0.69 4.67 2.09
C LYS A 265 1.47 3.41 2.44
N GLY A 266 2.16 2.81 1.48
CA GLY A 266 2.96 1.61 1.70
C GLY A 266 2.18 0.30 1.62
N ARG A 267 2.91 -0.79 1.90
CA ARG A 267 2.46 -2.16 1.68
C ARG A 267 1.23 -2.56 2.49
N ASP A 268 1.18 -2.20 3.78
CA ASP A 268 0.11 -2.60 4.69
C ASP A 268 -1.26 -2.14 4.19
N GLU A 269 -1.32 -0.93 3.62
CA GLU A 269 -2.58 -0.40 3.09
C GLU A 269 -3.00 -1.10 1.80
N ILE A 270 -2.06 -1.41 0.90
CA ILE A 270 -2.38 -2.14 -0.33
C ILE A 270 -2.91 -3.53 -0.01
N GLU A 271 -2.25 -4.24 0.90
CA GLU A 271 -2.70 -5.58 1.29
C GLU A 271 -4.16 -5.54 1.78
N ARG A 272 -4.51 -4.55 2.61
CA ARG A 272 -5.90 -4.33 3.06
C ARG A 272 -6.82 -3.93 1.93
N TYR A 273 -6.38 -3.01 1.06
CA TYR A 273 -7.19 -2.52 -0.05
C TYR A 273 -7.56 -3.64 -1.01
N ILE A 274 -6.57 -4.41 -1.48
CA ILE A 274 -6.81 -5.55 -2.39
C ILE A 274 -7.70 -6.59 -1.73
N LEU A 275 -7.45 -6.92 -0.46
CA LEU A 275 -8.25 -7.89 0.28
C LEU A 275 -9.72 -7.45 0.35
N ASN A 276 -9.96 -6.22 0.81
CA ASN A 276 -11.30 -5.66 0.98
C ASN A 276 -12.03 -5.52 -0.35
N GLU A 277 -11.33 -5.06 -1.40
CA GLU A 277 -11.92 -4.86 -2.71
C GLU A 277 -12.32 -6.20 -3.36
N VAL A 278 -11.44 -7.22 -3.28
CA VAL A 278 -11.77 -8.57 -3.75
C VAL A 278 -12.95 -9.14 -2.96
N GLN A 279 -12.95 -9.01 -1.62
CA GLN A 279 -14.05 -9.49 -0.78
C GLN A 279 -15.38 -8.81 -1.15
N LYS A 280 -15.39 -7.48 -1.34
CA LYS A 280 -16.59 -6.73 -1.79
C LYS A 280 -17.16 -7.29 -3.10
N ILE A 281 -16.30 -7.60 -4.06
CA ILE A 281 -16.73 -8.10 -5.37
C ILE A 281 -17.38 -9.47 -5.23
N TYR A 282 -16.75 -10.42 -4.52
CA TYR A 282 -17.33 -11.75 -4.31
C TYR A 282 -18.60 -11.72 -3.45
N ALA A 283 -18.61 -10.93 -2.37
CA ALA A 283 -19.76 -10.77 -1.48
C ALA A 283 -20.97 -10.15 -2.21
N SER A 284 -20.75 -9.14 -3.06
CA SER A 284 -21.82 -8.52 -3.86
C SER A 284 -22.51 -9.49 -4.82
N GLN A 285 -21.84 -10.60 -5.15
CA GLN A 285 -22.35 -11.67 -6.03
C GLN A 285 -22.81 -12.91 -5.25
N GLY A 286 -22.89 -12.82 -3.92
CA GLY A 286 -23.40 -13.85 -3.03
C GLY A 286 -22.45 -15.03 -2.81
N GLN A 287 -21.15 -14.87 -3.08
CA GLN A 287 -20.12 -15.87 -2.77
C GLN A 287 -19.22 -15.36 -1.65
N THR A 288 -19.06 -16.16 -0.60
CA THR A 288 -18.18 -15.84 0.53
C THR A 288 -16.85 -16.58 0.34
N ILE A 289 -15.76 -15.83 0.23
CA ILE A 289 -14.40 -16.37 0.21
C ILE A 289 -13.74 -16.05 1.54
N ASP A 290 -13.02 -17.00 2.13
CA ASP A 290 -12.26 -16.71 3.34
C ASP A 290 -11.01 -15.88 3.01
N ASN A 291 -10.79 -14.82 3.79
CA ASN A 291 -9.64 -13.93 3.70
C ASN A 291 -8.30 -14.68 3.60
N LYS A 292 -8.16 -15.88 4.19
CA LYS A 292 -6.92 -16.66 4.17
C LYS A 292 -6.50 -17.00 2.74
N HIS A 293 -7.46 -17.26 1.84
CA HIS A 293 -7.16 -17.58 0.44
C HIS A 293 -6.68 -16.34 -0.30
N ILE A 294 -7.33 -15.20 -0.11
CA ILE A 294 -6.96 -13.93 -0.73
C ILE A 294 -5.57 -13.47 -0.22
N GLU A 295 -5.31 -13.57 1.08
CA GLU A 295 -4.02 -13.26 1.70
C GLU A 295 -2.86 -14.05 1.09
N ILE A 296 -3.09 -15.30 0.69
CA ILE A 296 -2.07 -16.14 0.06
C ILE A 296 -1.67 -15.58 -1.30
N ILE A 297 -2.66 -15.14 -2.09
CA ILE A 297 -2.42 -14.55 -3.41
C ILE A 297 -1.72 -13.19 -3.25
N ILE A 298 -2.24 -12.33 -2.37
CA ILE A 298 -1.64 -11.02 -2.09
C ILE A 298 -0.19 -11.18 -1.64
N ARG A 299 0.11 -12.16 -0.77
CA ARG A 299 1.49 -12.46 -0.34
C ARG A 299 2.42 -12.72 -1.53
N GLN A 300 1.95 -13.39 -2.58
CA GLN A 300 2.74 -13.61 -3.80
C GLN A 300 2.95 -12.30 -4.58
N MET A 301 1.93 -11.45 -4.68
CA MET A 301 2.02 -10.16 -5.38
C MET A 301 3.04 -9.20 -4.76
N VAL A 302 3.17 -9.21 -3.42
CA VAL A 302 4.12 -8.37 -2.65
C VAL A 302 5.37 -9.14 -2.19
N SER A 303 5.66 -10.28 -2.80
CA SER A 303 6.80 -11.13 -2.42
C SER A 303 8.15 -10.58 -2.87
N LYS A 304 8.17 -9.63 -3.81
CA LYS A 304 9.38 -9.12 -4.45
C LYS A 304 9.66 -7.67 -4.10
N VAL A 305 10.93 -7.29 -4.15
CA VAL A 305 11.42 -5.94 -3.89
C VAL A 305 12.38 -5.53 -5.01
N THR A 306 12.45 -4.24 -5.30
CA THR A 306 13.41 -3.69 -6.26
C THR A 306 14.60 -3.13 -5.49
N VAL A 307 15.81 -3.57 -5.84
CA VAL A 307 17.04 -3.06 -5.23
C VAL A 307 17.28 -1.62 -5.72
N ILE A 308 17.40 -0.67 -4.78
CA ILE A 308 17.76 0.72 -5.08
C ILE A 308 19.28 0.85 -5.05
N ASP A 309 19.88 0.40 -3.95
CA ASP A 309 21.32 0.41 -3.73
C ASP A 309 21.75 -0.97 -3.21
N PRO A 310 22.64 -1.68 -3.91
CA PRO A 310 23.14 -2.97 -3.47
C PRO A 310 24.02 -2.89 -2.21
N GLY A 311 24.48 -1.70 -1.80
CA GLY A 311 25.33 -1.52 -0.63
C GLY A 311 26.62 -2.33 -0.75
N SER A 312 26.91 -3.15 0.27
CA SER A 312 28.07 -4.06 0.28
C SER A 312 27.80 -5.43 -0.35
N SER A 313 26.61 -5.67 -0.91
CA SER A 313 26.28 -6.94 -1.56
C SER A 313 27.01 -7.09 -2.90
N LEU A 314 27.63 -8.25 -3.12
CA LEU A 314 28.18 -8.65 -4.42
C LEU A 314 27.18 -9.47 -5.27
N GLU A 315 26.05 -9.89 -4.67
CA GLU A 315 25.10 -10.81 -5.30
C GLU A 315 24.07 -10.08 -6.20
N TYR A 316 23.81 -8.79 -5.95
CA TYR A 316 22.74 -8.05 -6.61
C TYR A 316 23.19 -6.71 -7.17
N VAL A 317 22.41 -6.21 -8.14
CA VAL A 317 22.64 -4.93 -8.80
C VAL A 317 21.45 -3.99 -8.59
N GLY A 318 21.70 -2.68 -8.57
CA GLY A 318 20.64 -1.67 -8.55
C GLY A 318 19.67 -1.84 -9.72
N GLY A 319 18.38 -1.77 -9.43
CA GLY A 319 17.27 -2.00 -10.36
C GLY A 319 16.82 -3.45 -10.50
N GLU A 320 17.53 -4.41 -9.92
CA GLU A 320 17.14 -5.82 -9.94
C GLU A 320 15.92 -6.08 -9.05
N ILE A 321 15.03 -6.98 -9.50
CA ILE A 321 13.86 -7.43 -8.73
C ILE A 321 14.19 -8.79 -8.12
N ILE A 322 14.23 -8.84 -6.79
CA ILE A 322 14.59 -10.03 -6.01
C ILE A 322 13.48 -10.42 -5.04
N ASP A 323 13.52 -11.65 -4.52
CA ASP A 323 12.60 -12.07 -3.47
C ASP A 323 12.94 -11.35 -2.17
N ARG A 324 11.91 -10.85 -1.47
CA ARG A 324 12.09 -10.11 -0.22
C ARG A 324 12.80 -10.95 0.85
N SER A 325 12.47 -12.24 0.93
CA SER A 325 13.10 -13.15 1.90
C SER A 325 14.60 -13.28 1.67
N ASP A 326 15.06 -13.21 0.42
CA ASP A 326 16.50 -13.23 0.11
C ASP A 326 17.17 -11.91 0.49
N ALA A 327 16.52 -10.77 0.17
CA ALA A 327 17.00 -9.45 0.58
C ALA A 327 17.16 -9.34 2.11
N GLU A 328 16.16 -9.81 2.87
CA GLU A 328 16.19 -9.82 4.34
C GLU A 328 17.31 -10.73 4.89
N LYS A 329 17.55 -11.89 4.27
CA LYS A 329 18.64 -12.80 4.66
C LYS A 329 20.02 -12.23 4.39
N ILE A 330 20.21 -11.60 3.23
CA ILE A 330 21.50 -11.02 2.88
C ILE A 330 21.79 -9.80 3.74
N ASN A 331 20.78 -8.97 4.02
CA ASN A 331 20.92 -7.89 4.99
C ASN A 331 21.28 -8.41 6.39
N ALA A 332 20.70 -9.54 6.84
CA ALA A 332 21.10 -10.14 8.11
C ALA A 332 22.57 -10.57 8.12
N LYS A 333 23.09 -11.16 7.03
CA LYS A 333 24.51 -11.53 6.89
C LYS A 333 25.43 -10.30 6.86
N ILE A 334 25.12 -9.30 6.02
CA ILE A 334 25.91 -8.06 5.91
C ILE A 334 25.94 -7.32 7.26
N GLN A 335 24.85 -7.36 8.00
CA GLN A 335 24.78 -6.77 9.34
C GLN A 335 25.76 -7.44 10.33
N GLU A 336 25.96 -8.76 10.24
CA GLU A 336 26.96 -9.48 11.04
C GLU A 336 28.39 -9.05 10.66
N GLU A 337 28.62 -8.79 9.38
CA GLU A 337 29.91 -8.34 8.82
C GLU A 337 30.15 -6.82 8.98
N LYS A 338 29.18 -6.08 9.53
CA LYS A 338 29.18 -4.60 9.67
C LYS A 338 29.35 -3.85 8.34
N GLY A 339 28.82 -4.38 7.25
CA GLY A 339 28.77 -3.71 5.96
C GLY A 339 27.53 -2.83 5.78
N ASP A 340 27.46 -2.17 4.63
CA ASP A 340 26.31 -1.36 4.22
C ASP A 340 25.19 -2.26 3.69
N LEU A 341 24.01 -2.16 4.31
CA LEU A 341 22.84 -2.97 3.97
C LEU A 341 22.30 -2.60 2.58
N ILE A 342 21.68 -3.59 1.91
CA ILE A 342 20.94 -3.37 0.67
C ILE A 342 19.73 -2.48 0.98
N GLN A 343 19.61 -1.39 0.23
CA GLN A 343 18.41 -0.57 0.20
C GLN A 343 17.50 -1.04 -0.92
N TYR A 344 16.23 -1.28 -0.62
CA TYR A 344 15.24 -1.73 -1.58
C TYR A 344 13.90 -1.03 -1.36
N SER A 345 13.11 -0.91 -2.43
CA SER A 345 11.70 -0.49 -2.38
C SER A 345 10.78 -1.69 -2.54
N ASP A 346 9.61 -1.62 -1.90
CA ASP A 346 8.54 -2.58 -2.12
C ASP A 346 8.08 -2.52 -3.59
N CYS A 347 7.81 -3.69 -4.18
CA CYS A 347 7.33 -3.80 -5.54
C CYS A 347 6.03 -4.59 -5.56
N LEU A 348 4.97 -4.01 -6.12
CA LEU A 348 3.72 -4.71 -6.39
C LEU A 348 3.74 -5.25 -7.82
N LEU A 349 3.69 -6.57 -7.97
CA LEU A 349 3.65 -7.24 -9.26
C LEU A 349 2.36 -8.05 -9.40
N GLY A 350 1.80 -8.04 -10.59
CA GLY A 350 0.71 -8.93 -10.97
C GLY A 350 1.11 -10.40 -10.90
N ILE A 351 0.16 -11.28 -10.62
CA ILE A 351 0.40 -12.72 -10.45
C ILE A 351 1.09 -13.37 -11.67
N SER A 352 0.80 -12.92 -12.89
CA SER A 352 1.47 -13.40 -14.10
C SER A 352 2.96 -13.04 -14.12
N ARG A 353 3.30 -11.79 -13.77
CA ARG A 353 4.70 -11.32 -13.69
C ARG A 353 5.48 -11.97 -12.55
N VAL A 354 4.82 -12.24 -11.43
CA VAL A 354 5.44 -12.98 -10.31
C VAL A 354 5.80 -14.40 -10.75
N SER A 355 4.91 -15.07 -11.49
CA SER A 355 5.09 -16.44 -11.98
C SER A 355 6.27 -16.59 -12.96
N LEU A 356 6.48 -15.59 -13.82
CA LEU A 356 7.64 -15.53 -14.74
C LEU A 356 8.97 -15.28 -14.01
N LYS A 357 8.94 -14.64 -12.84
CA LYS A 357 10.13 -14.29 -12.04
C LYS A 357 10.38 -15.27 -10.89
N THR A 358 10.03 -16.55 -11.07
CA THR A 358 10.31 -17.59 -10.08
C THR A 358 11.76 -18.09 -10.19
N LYS A 359 12.31 -18.62 -9.09
CA LYS A 359 13.69 -19.17 -9.07
C LYS A 359 13.85 -20.43 -9.94
N SER A 360 12.78 -21.21 -10.09
CA SER A 360 12.79 -22.43 -10.88
C SER A 360 12.44 -22.13 -12.34
N PHE A 361 13.44 -22.20 -13.22
CA PHE A 361 13.23 -22.03 -14.66
C PHE A 361 12.19 -23.02 -15.20
N LEU A 362 12.15 -24.26 -14.72
CA LEU A 362 11.14 -25.25 -15.16
C LEU A 362 9.72 -24.84 -14.77
N SER A 363 9.55 -24.21 -13.61
CA SER A 363 8.24 -23.70 -13.19
C SER A 363 7.83 -22.48 -14.00
N ALA A 364 8.77 -21.56 -14.27
CA ALA A 364 8.52 -20.40 -15.10
C ALA A 364 8.22 -20.79 -16.56
N ALA A 365 8.98 -21.73 -17.12
CA ALA A 365 8.78 -22.24 -18.49
C ALA A 365 7.51 -23.08 -18.64
N SER A 366 6.93 -23.57 -17.56
CA SER A 366 5.59 -24.19 -17.61
C SER A 366 4.46 -23.15 -17.68
N PHE A 367 4.74 -21.88 -17.47
CA PHE A 367 3.78 -20.79 -17.61
C PHE A 367 3.66 -20.35 -19.09
N GLN A 368 2.72 -19.46 -19.39
CA GLN A 368 2.57 -18.86 -20.72
C GLN A 368 3.83 -18.05 -21.10
N GLU A 369 4.07 -17.86 -22.40
CA GLU A 369 5.24 -17.15 -22.98
C GLU A 369 6.58 -17.93 -22.97
N THR A 370 6.57 -19.21 -23.36
CA THR A 370 7.78 -20.03 -23.59
C THR A 370 8.57 -19.67 -24.83
#